data_AF-A0A1U7I8N8-F1
#
_entry.id   AF-A0A1U7I8N8-F1
#
_cell.length_a   1.000
_cell.length_b   1.000
_cell.length_c   1.000
_cell.angle_alpha   90.00
_cell.angle_beta   90.00
_cell.angle_gamma   90.00
#
_symmetry.space_group_name_H-M   'P 1'
#
loop_
_entity.id
_entity.type
_entity.pdbx_description
1 polymer ?
#
loop_
_entity_poly.entity_id
_entity_poly.type
_entity_poly.pdbx_seq_one_letter_code
_entity_poly.pdbx_strand_id
1 'polypeptide(L)'
;MANQRGDKATNANSNANFIFRNEVSLQLTLNEKEHNYQAFIDAISMNPSLRGGTDLRGAFLKGAYLRKAELKKLDLREVCLSFADLIEANLSETCLVLADLSDACLNLSNLRKAVLKQANLCQANLVGADLNQADLRGANLSKANLVGASLEEANLSGANLCGADLSSTDLRGVNLQNATYNLATRSPESFDLAKAGAFLIGPNMLLAQINLNGVDLSGIDLRGADLRRANLRKTNLRNVNLVAANLSRVNLTGANLTGADLREAIFKKAVYTLNTQFSKDFEPTKLGAYLIAPDVSLVEVNLSDVDLCGANLRGANLSRANLCRTEMRNVDLSKTNLRKTELEAAKLQDADLKDADLTKANLKLVDLSNADLRNVNLTKANLQSANLTGADLRGADMTGACLNQANLSNVDLRDVDLSRADLRGANLKGTDFSHVDCTGVIVDEGGALA
;
A
#
# COMPACT_ATOMS: atom_id res chain seq x y z
N MET A 1 63.42 -13.63 -29.85
CA MET A 1 63.16 -13.24 -28.45
C MET A 1 61.75 -12.68 -28.35
N ALA A 2 60.93 -13.33 -27.51
CA ALA A 2 59.71 -12.87 -26.83
C ALA A 2 58.51 -12.21 -27.59
N ASN A 3 57.47 -13.04 -27.76
CA ASN A 3 56.03 -12.85 -27.45
C ASN A 3 55.36 -11.46 -27.54
N GLN A 4 54.38 -11.36 -28.46
CA GLN A 4 53.18 -10.52 -28.32
C GLN A 4 51.95 -11.44 -28.12
N ARG A 5 51.27 -11.28 -26.97
CA ARG A 5 49.84 -11.57 -26.71
C ARG A 5 49.28 -10.22 -26.26
N GLY A 6 48.15 -9.67 -26.70
CA GLY A 6 46.93 -10.29 -27.19
C GLY A 6 45.80 -9.90 -26.23
N ASP A 7 45.41 -8.62 -26.20
CA ASP A 7 44.22 -8.15 -25.47
C ASP A 7 43.24 -7.49 -26.44
N LYS A 8 42.08 -8.15 -26.58
CA LYS A 8 40.90 -7.70 -27.31
C LYS A 8 40.12 -6.73 -26.42
N ALA A 9 40.10 -5.45 -26.81
CA ALA A 9 39.05 -4.51 -26.44
C ALA A 9 38.24 -4.19 -27.70
N THR A 10 37.26 -5.03 -28.03
CA THR A 10 36.29 -4.76 -29.10
C THR A 10 34.99 -4.29 -28.48
N ASN A 11 34.84 -2.97 -28.41
CA ASN A 11 33.72 -2.21 -28.96
C ASN A 11 32.34 -2.92 -28.94
N ALA A 12 31.58 -2.73 -27.87
CA ALA A 12 30.13 -2.93 -27.85
C ALA A 12 29.47 -1.55 -27.85
N ASN A 13 29.37 -0.98 -29.06
CA ASN A 13 28.57 0.20 -29.35
C ASN A 13 27.11 -0.23 -29.42
N SER A 14 26.36 -0.13 -28.31
CA SER A 14 24.92 -0.34 -28.30
C SER A 14 24.21 1.00 -28.48
N ASN A 15 23.89 1.30 -29.74
CA ASN A 15 23.01 2.38 -30.17
C ASN A 15 21.75 2.49 -29.30
N ALA A 16 21.60 3.59 -28.56
CA ALA A 16 20.30 4.05 -28.08
C ALA A 16 19.64 4.87 -29.20
N ASN A 17 18.92 4.20 -30.09
CA ASN A 17 18.04 4.85 -31.06
C ASN A 17 16.84 5.46 -30.34
N PHE A 18 16.84 6.78 -30.14
CA PHE A 18 15.61 7.51 -29.82
C PHE A 18 14.85 7.82 -31.12
N ILE A 19 13.73 7.14 -31.29
CA ILE A 19 12.81 7.33 -32.43
C ILE A 19 11.98 8.60 -32.16
N PHE A 20 12.32 9.71 -32.80
CA PHE A 20 11.44 10.86 -32.96
C PHE A 20 10.34 10.50 -33.96
N ARG A 21 9.06 10.45 -33.54
CA ARG A 21 7.92 10.34 -34.46
C ARG A 21 7.29 11.72 -34.69
N ASN A 22 7.51 12.25 -35.92
CA ASN A 22 6.72 13.23 -36.71
C ASN A 22 6.32 14.57 -36.04
N GLU A 23 6.44 15.78 -36.62
CA GLU A 23 6.92 16.33 -37.90
C GLU A 23 7.36 17.79 -37.61
N VAL A 24 8.63 18.10 -37.86
CA VAL A 24 9.23 19.30 -38.50
C VAL A 24 10.73 19.15 -38.27
N SER A 25 11.45 18.87 -39.35
CA SER A 25 12.86 18.50 -39.34
C SER A 25 13.76 19.69 -38.98
N LEU A 26 14.32 19.69 -37.78
CA LEU A 26 15.62 20.31 -37.49
C LEU A 26 16.58 19.18 -37.12
N GLN A 27 17.30 18.68 -38.12
CA GLN A 27 18.47 17.83 -37.90
C GLN A 27 19.58 18.69 -37.28
N LEU A 28 19.78 18.56 -35.97
CA LEU A 28 21.04 18.91 -35.34
C LEU A 28 21.59 17.64 -34.69
N THR A 29 22.60 17.06 -35.34
CA THR A 29 23.48 16.05 -34.76
C THR A 29 24.19 16.67 -33.55
N LEU A 30 23.66 16.40 -32.36
CA LEU A 30 24.25 16.80 -31.08
C LEU A 30 25.18 15.67 -30.62
N ASN A 31 26.48 15.91 -30.71
CA ASN A 31 27.52 14.97 -30.26
C ASN A 31 27.43 14.76 -28.75
N GLU A 32 27.44 13.51 -28.30
CA GLU A 32 27.37 13.05 -26.90
C GLU A 32 28.49 13.57 -25.97
N LYS A 33 29.41 14.41 -26.45
CA LYS A 33 30.59 14.88 -25.70
C LYS A 33 30.54 16.33 -25.23
N GLU A 34 29.59 17.15 -25.67
CA GLU A 34 29.47 18.53 -25.19
C GLU A 34 28.06 18.80 -24.67
N HIS A 35 27.99 19.08 -23.37
CA HIS A 35 26.80 19.49 -22.61
C HIS A 35 26.25 20.84 -23.08
N ASN A 36 25.84 21.00 -24.33
CA ASN A 36 25.34 22.27 -24.85
C ASN A 36 23.86 22.22 -25.23
N TYR A 37 23.02 21.77 -24.29
CA TYR A 37 21.59 22.02 -24.34
C TYR A 37 21.27 23.52 -24.12
N GLN A 38 22.22 24.30 -23.61
CA GLN A 38 22.03 25.70 -23.27
C GLN A 38 21.62 26.54 -24.49
N ALA A 39 22.31 26.42 -25.61
CA ALA A 39 21.95 27.16 -26.82
C ALA A 39 20.54 26.82 -27.34
N PHE A 40 20.11 25.56 -27.16
CA PHE A 40 18.78 25.11 -27.52
C PHE A 40 17.71 25.61 -26.54
N ILE A 41 18.00 25.60 -25.24
CA ILE A 41 17.07 26.12 -24.22
C ILE A 41 16.99 27.66 -24.27
N ASP A 42 18.09 28.35 -24.54
CA ASP A 42 18.10 29.79 -24.82
C ASP A 42 17.25 30.08 -26.05
N ALA A 43 17.35 29.27 -27.10
CA ALA A 43 16.52 29.40 -28.30
C ALA A 43 15.02 29.19 -28.03
N ILE A 44 14.64 28.23 -27.19
CA ILE A 44 13.24 28.02 -26.75
C ILE A 44 12.77 29.16 -25.85
N SER A 45 13.63 29.64 -24.96
CA SER A 45 13.32 30.73 -24.04
C SER A 45 13.07 32.03 -24.81
N MET A 46 13.87 32.30 -25.84
CA MET A 46 13.77 33.50 -26.70
C MET A 46 12.69 33.41 -27.79
N ASN A 47 12.20 32.22 -28.16
CA ASN A 47 11.18 32.04 -29.19
C ASN A 47 9.89 31.40 -28.66
N PRO A 48 8.85 32.20 -28.35
CA PRO A 48 7.55 31.71 -27.88
C PRO A 48 6.87 30.71 -28.82
N SER A 49 7.19 30.75 -30.12
CA SER A 49 6.66 29.83 -31.14
C SER A 49 7.15 28.39 -31.01
N LEU A 50 8.30 28.16 -30.36
CA LEU A 50 8.85 26.81 -30.13
C LEU A 50 8.23 26.10 -28.92
N ARG A 51 7.51 26.83 -28.05
CA ARG A 51 7.00 26.32 -26.76
C ARG A 51 5.80 25.37 -26.88
N GLY A 52 5.07 25.40 -28.00
CA GLY A 52 3.83 24.62 -28.19
C GLY A 52 4.01 23.16 -28.63
N GLY A 53 5.23 22.75 -29.01
CA GLY A 53 5.48 21.42 -29.57
C GLY A 53 6.83 20.80 -29.23
N THR A 54 7.64 21.44 -28.39
CA THR A 54 8.93 20.86 -27.99
C THR A 54 8.71 19.83 -26.88
N ASP A 55 8.93 18.56 -27.22
CA ASP A 55 8.92 17.42 -26.31
C ASP A 55 10.32 17.18 -25.76
N LEU A 56 10.50 17.39 -24.44
CA LEU A 56 11.76 17.17 -23.73
C LEU A 56 11.66 16.02 -22.75
N ARG A 57 10.74 15.09 -23.00
CA ARG A 57 10.59 13.90 -22.16
C ARG A 57 11.88 13.09 -22.13
N GLY A 58 12.32 12.74 -20.92
CA GLY A 58 13.54 11.98 -20.69
C GLY A 58 14.84 12.74 -21.02
N ALA A 59 14.79 14.04 -21.35
CA ALA A 59 15.99 14.79 -21.67
C ALA A 59 16.95 14.86 -20.47
N PHE A 60 18.25 14.78 -20.72
CA PHE A 60 19.27 14.82 -19.69
C PHE A 60 19.90 16.22 -19.60
N LEU A 61 19.37 17.03 -18.67
CA LEU A 61 19.72 18.44 -18.44
C LEU A 61 20.34 18.65 -17.05
N LYS A 62 21.04 17.63 -16.53
CA LYS A 62 21.70 17.68 -15.23
C LYS A 62 22.70 18.84 -15.18
N GLY A 63 22.59 19.68 -14.15
CA GLY A 63 23.46 20.84 -13.95
C GLY A 63 23.29 21.97 -14.98
N ALA A 64 22.22 21.95 -15.78
CA ALA A 64 21.98 22.99 -16.78
C ALA A 64 21.77 24.38 -16.14
N TYR A 65 22.18 25.43 -16.85
CA TYR A 65 22.05 26.82 -16.41
C TYR A 65 20.77 27.45 -16.98
N LEU A 66 19.65 27.19 -16.33
CA LEU A 66 18.30 27.56 -16.78
C LEU A 66 17.70 28.73 -15.98
N ARG A 67 18.56 29.59 -15.42
CA ARG A 67 18.14 30.77 -14.67
C ARG A 67 17.29 31.68 -15.55
N LYS A 68 16.11 32.07 -15.04
CA LYS A 68 15.09 32.87 -15.77
C LYS A 68 14.61 32.22 -17.08
N ALA A 69 14.86 30.94 -17.29
CA ALA A 69 14.42 30.25 -18.48
C ALA A 69 12.89 30.20 -18.53
N GLU A 70 12.36 30.27 -19.75
CA GLU A 70 10.92 30.30 -19.98
C GLU A 70 10.45 28.94 -20.50
N LEU A 71 10.08 28.06 -19.57
CA LEU A 71 9.77 26.65 -19.79
C LEU A 71 8.27 26.35 -19.66
N LYS A 72 7.44 27.39 -19.54
CA LYS A 72 5.99 27.29 -19.34
C LYS A 72 5.33 26.30 -20.32
N LYS A 73 4.47 25.43 -19.79
CA LYS A 73 3.67 24.43 -20.54
C LYS A 73 4.46 23.33 -21.28
N LEU A 74 5.78 23.25 -21.11
CA LEU A 74 6.56 22.18 -21.72
C LEU A 74 6.25 20.81 -21.10
N ASP A 75 6.36 19.77 -21.94
CA ASP A 75 6.35 18.38 -21.50
C ASP A 75 7.78 17.97 -21.14
N LEU A 76 8.01 17.84 -19.83
CA LEU A 76 9.29 17.56 -19.20
C LEU A 76 9.20 16.26 -18.37
N ARG A 77 8.32 15.32 -18.75
CA ARG A 77 8.21 14.06 -18.02
C ARG A 77 9.53 13.31 -18.04
N GLU A 78 9.91 12.74 -16.91
CA GLU A 78 11.15 11.96 -16.76
C GLU A 78 12.43 12.74 -17.09
N VAL A 79 12.37 14.07 -17.22
CA VAL A 79 13.56 14.90 -17.46
C VAL A 79 14.51 14.79 -16.28
N CYS A 80 15.82 14.74 -16.53
CA CYS A 80 16.83 14.87 -15.49
C CYS A 80 17.31 16.33 -15.42
N LEU A 81 16.85 17.06 -14.40
CA LEU A 81 17.22 18.43 -14.06
C LEU A 81 17.98 18.49 -12.72
N SER A 82 18.54 17.37 -12.25
CA SER A 82 19.28 17.36 -10.99
C SER A 82 20.43 18.37 -11.03
N PHE A 83 20.67 19.06 -9.93
CA PHE A 83 21.67 20.14 -9.82
C PHE A 83 21.50 21.33 -10.78
N ALA A 84 20.41 21.43 -11.55
CA ALA A 84 20.21 22.53 -12.48
C ALA A 84 19.97 23.87 -11.74
N ASP A 85 20.47 24.96 -12.32
CA ASP A 85 20.11 26.33 -11.89
C ASP A 85 18.83 26.75 -12.59
N LEU A 86 17.71 26.74 -11.88
CA LEU A 86 16.38 27.13 -12.34
C LEU A 86 15.88 28.38 -11.59
N ILE A 87 16.79 29.20 -11.06
CA ILE A 87 16.41 30.36 -10.26
C ILE A 87 15.61 31.32 -11.13
N GLU A 88 14.46 31.78 -10.62
CA GLU A 88 13.52 32.66 -11.31
C GLU A 88 12.98 32.09 -12.65
N ALA A 89 13.16 30.78 -12.92
CA ALA A 89 12.64 30.16 -14.13
C ALA A 89 11.10 30.06 -14.11
N ASN A 90 10.48 30.15 -15.27
CA ASN A 90 9.04 29.99 -15.44
C ASN A 90 8.72 28.56 -15.90
N LEU A 91 8.33 27.72 -14.96
CA LEU A 91 7.91 26.33 -15.11
C LEU A 91 6.37 26.18 -14.96
N SER A 92 5.62 27.27 -15.04
CA SER A 92 4.17 27.21 -14.82
C SER A 92 3.49 26.28 -15.83
N GLU A 93 2.51 25.52 -15.36
CA GLU A 93 1.73 24.57 -16.17
C GLU A 93 2.57 23.49 -16.89
N THR A 94 3.83 23.26 -16.49
CA THR A 94 4.68 22.19 -17.06
C THR A 94 4.25 20.81 -16.60
N CYS A 95 4.56 19.78 -17.40
CA CYS A 95 4.42 18.39 -17.00
C CYS A 95 5.79 17.83 -16.59
N LEU A 96 6.02 17.69 -15.28
CA LEU A 96 7.26 17.20 -14.66
C LEU A 96 7.05 15.85 -13.98
N VAL A 97 6.09 15.05 -14.45
CA VAL A 97 5.82 13.71 -13.87
C VAL A 97 7.09 12.86 -13.94
N LEU A 98 7.47 12.27 -12.81
CA LEU A 98 8.70 11.46 -12.67
C LEU A 98 10.01 12.21 -13.00
N ALA A 99 10.00 13.54 -13.10
CA ALA A 99 11.21 14.32 -13.33
C ALA A 99 12.15 14.24 -12.12
N ASP A 100 13.45 14.26 -12.38
CA ASP A 100 14.48 14.37 -11.35
C ASP A 100 14.97 15.81 -11.24
N LEU A 101 14.51 16.52 -10.21
CA LEU A 101 14.95 17.87 -9.82
C LEU A 101 15.75 17.83 -8.51
N SER A 102 16.35 16.69 -8.15
CA SER A 102 17.15 16.60 -6.92
C SER A 102 18.31 17.61 -6.92
N ASP A 103 18.52 18.25 -5.77
CA ASP A 103 19.57 19.27 -5.59
C ASP A 103 19.47 20.48 -6.56
N ALA A 104 18.35 20.66 -7.27
CA ALA A 104 18.16 21.80 -8.18
C ALA A 104 17.93 23.11 -7.41
N CYS A 105 18.40 24.23 -7.98
CA CYS A 105 18.15 25.57 -7.46
C CYS A 105 16.90 26.16 -8.12
N LEU A 106 15.77 26.12 -7.44
CA LEU A 106 14.45 26.58 -7.90
C LEU A 106 14.01 27.88 -7.20
N ASN A 107 14.93 28.64 -6.62
CA ASN A 107 14.63 29.86 -5.87
C ASN A 107 13.79 30.82 -6.71
N LEU A 108 12.71 31.36 -6.14
CA LEU A 108 11.83 32.33 -6.80
C LEU A 108 11.27 31.87 -8.17
N SER A 109 11.33 30.58 -8.47
CA SER A 109 10.78 30.02 -9.71
C SER A 109 9.26 30.01 -9.68
N ASN A 110 8.64 30.05 -10.86
CA ASN A 110 7.20 29.93 -11.02
C ASN A 110 6.84 28.51 -11.45
N LEU A 111 6.28 27.72 -10.53
CA LEU A 111 5.79 26.35 -10.71
C LEU A 111 4.26 26.29 -10.62
N ARG A 112 3.57 27.42 -10.75
CA ARG A 112 2.10 27.49 -10.61
C ARG A 112 1.43 26.49 -11.55
N LYS A 113 0.54 25.65 -11.01
CA LYS A 113 -0.18 24.58 -11.75
C LYS A 113 0.73 23.55 -12.45
N ALA A 114 2.02 23.48 -12.13
CA ALA A 114 2.88 22.44 -12.67
C ALA A 114 2.45 21.05 -12.14
N VAL A 115 2.66 20.02 -12.95
CA VAL A 115 2.35 18.63 -12.60
C VAL A 115 3.64 17.89 -12.26
N LEU A 116 3.95 17.78 -10.97
CA LEU A 116 5.16 17.18 -10.41
C LEU A 116 4.89 15.81 -9.75
N LYS A 117 3.91 15.05 -10.24
CA LYS A 117 3.56 13.75 -9.66
C LYS A 117 4.78 12.84 -9.65
N GLN A 118 5.09 12.27 -8.49
CA GLN A 118 6.24 11.38 -8.30
C GLN A 118 7.59 11.98 -8.73
N ALA A 119 7.68 13.31 -8.87
CA ALA A 119 8.94 13.97 -9.17
C ALA A 119 9.87 13.89 -7.95
N ASN A 120 11.17 13.82 -8.21
CA ASN A 120 12.19 13.86 -7.18
C ASN A 120 12.67 15.29 -6.98
N LEU A 121 12.28 15.93 -5.89
CA LEU A 121 12.76 17.25 -5.43
C LEU A 121 13.61 17.13 -4.16
N CYS A 122 14.21 15.96 -3.91
CA CYS A 122 15.07 15.74 -2.75
C CYS A 122 16.17 16.80 -2.70
N GLN A 123 16.31 17.48 -1.55
CA GLN A 123 17.29 18.56 -1.34
C GLN A 123 17.18 19.76 -2.30
N ALA A 124 16.11 19.87 -3.10
CA ALA A 124 15.93 21.02 -3.97
C ALA A 124 15.72 22.32 -3.16
N ASN A 125 16.22 23.43 -3.69
CA ASN A 125 16.08 24.74 -3.08
C ASN A 125 14.94 25.52 -3.73
N LEU A 126 13.79 25.55 -3.07
CA LEU A 126 12.53 26.17 -3.52
C LEU A 126 12.20 27.47 -2.77
N VAL A 127 13.19 28.13 -2.14
CA VAL A 127 12.95 29.35 -1.35
C VAL A 127 12.21 30.39 -2.19
N GLY A 128 11.05 30.82 -1.70
CA GLY A 128 10.20 31.81 -2.35
C GLY A 128 9.58 31.39 -3.69
N ALA A 129 9.63 30.10 -4.07
CA ALA A 129 9.00 29.62 -5.30
C ALA A 129 7.46 29.66 -5.21
N ASP A 130 6.80 29.89 -6.34
CA ASP A 130 5.34 29.84 -6.47
C ASP A 130 4.90 28.46 -6.99
N LEU A 131 4.40 27.59 -6.11
CA LEU A 131 3.81 26.29 -6.44
C LEU A 131 2.29 26.28 -6.28
N ASN A 132 1.63 27.44 -6.37
CA ASN A 132 0.19 27.51 -6.18
C ASN A 132 -0.55 26.59 -7.16
N GLN A 133 -1.49 25.79 -6.63
CA GLN A 133 -2.27 24.81 -7.39
C GLN A 133 -1.43 23.74 -8.12
N ALA A 134 -0.16 23.56 -7.75
CA ALA A 134 0.67 22.51 -8.31
C ALA A 134 0.25 21.12 -7.82
N ASP A 135 0.45 20.10 -8.67
CA ASP A 135 0.15 18.71 -8.37
C ASP A 135 1.43 17.94 -8.05
N LEU A 136 1.73 17.79 -6.76
CA LEU A 136 2.93 17.14 -6.21
C LEU A 136 2.62 15.76 -5.61
N ARG A 137 1.56 15.08 -6.09
CA ARG A 137 1.17 13.77 -5.54
C ARG A 137 2.31 12.77 -5.61
N GLY A 138 2.67 12.19 -4.47
CA GLY A 138 3.78 11.24 -4.36
C GLY A 138 5.17 11.84 -4.63
N ALA A 139 5.32 13.16 -4.73
CA ALA A 139 6.61 13.78 -4.97
C ALA A 139 7.55 13.59 -3.76
N ASN A 140 8.84 13.41 -4.01
CA ASN A 140 9.86 13.35 -2.98
C ASN A 140 10.41 14.76 -2.71
N LEU A 141 9.97 15.40 -1.62
CA LEU A 141 10.45 16.70 -1.14
C LEU A 141 11.38 16.54 0.07
N SER A 142 11.92 15.34 0.31
CA SER A 142 12.75 15.11 1.50
C SER A 142 13.95 16.06 1.51
N LYS A 143 14.19 16.70 2.66
CA LYS A 143 15.22 17.73 2.85
C LYS A 143 15.14 18.95 1.92
N ALA A 144 14.06 19.14 1.17
CA ALA A 144 13.89 20.31 0.32
C ALA A 144 13.74 21.58 1.18
N ASN A 145 14.26 22.70 0.69
CA ASN A 145 14.10 23.99 1.34
C ASN A 145 12.96 24.77 0.67
N LEU A 146 11.81 24.87 1.33
CA LEU A 146 10.63 25.58 0.86
C LEU A 146 10.39 26.90 1.59
N VAL A 147 11.41 27.46 2.27
CA VAL A 147 11.21 28.66 3.09
C VAL A 147 10.59 29.80 2.27
N GLY A 148 9.46 30.32 2.74
CA GLY A 148 8.73 31.40 2.05
C GLY A 148 8.06 31.03 0.72
N ALA A 149 8.04 29.75 0.33
CA ALA A 149 7.33 29.30 -0.86
C ALA A 149 5.80 29.39 -0.69
N SER A 150 5.09 29.45 -1.82
CA SER A 150 3.62 29.48 -1.85
C SER A 150 3.08 28.17 -2.39
N LEU A 151 2.34 27.41 -1.59
CA LEU A 151 1.69 26.14 -1.95
C LEU A 151 0.16 26.21 -1.75
N GLU A 152 -0.43 27.39 -1.96
CA GLU A 152 -1.87 27.59 -1.85
C GLU A 152 -2.59 26.63 -2.80
N GLU A 153 -3.52 25.85 -2.26
CA GLU A 153 -4.31 24.82 -2.98
C GLU A 153 -3.46 23.75 -3.70
N ALA A 154 -2.18 23.59 -3.35
CA ALA A 154 -1.33 22.55 -3.92
C ALA A 154 -1.73 21.16 -3.40
N ASN A 155 -1.53 20.14 -4.24
CA ASN A 155 -1.82 18.75 -3.87
C ASN A 155 -0.53 17.98 -3.57
N LEU A 156 -0.26 17.74 -2.29
CA LEU A 156 0.88 16.97 -1.78
C LEU A 156 0.47 15.59 -1.26
N SER A 157 -0.68 15.04 -1.70
CA SER A 157 -1.11 13.76 -1.18
C SER A 157 -0.08 12.65 -1.49
N GLY A 158 0.32 11.91 -0.47
CA GLY A 158 1.39 10.90 -0.57
C GLY A 158 2.81 11.44 -0.73
N ALA A 159 3.05 12.75 -0.65
CA ALA A 159 4.39 13.32 -0.81
C ALA A 159 5.30 13.04 0.40
N ASN A 160 6.59 12.89 0.17
CA ASN A 160 7.59 12.72 1.22
C ASN A 160 8.22 14.07 1.61
N LEU A 161 7.86 14.59 2.79
CA LEU A 161 8.36 15.85 3.36
C LEU A 161 9.44 15.64 4.43
N CYS A 162 9.96 14.42 4.61
CA CYS A 162 10.91 14.11 5.68
C CYS A 162 12.15 15.03 5.62
N GLY A 163 12.32 15.85 6.66
CA GLY A 163 13.43 16.80 6.80
C GLY A 163 13.30 18.07 5.97
N ALA A 164 12.16 18.29 5.29
CA ALA A 164 11.91 19.51 4.54
C ALA A 164 11.80 20.73 5.47
N ASP A 165 12.22 21.90 4.99
CA ASP A 165 12.02 23.17 5.67
C ASP A 165 10.84 23.93 5.06
N LEU A 166 9.69 23.88 5.74
CA LEU A 166 8.48 24.59 5.36
C LEU A 166 8.30 25.89 6.16
N SER A 167 9.36 26.41 6.80
CA SER A 167 9.24 27.65 7.60
C SER A 167 8.72 28.80 6.73
N SER A 168 7.73 29.54 7.23
CA SER A 168 7.10 30.66 6.49
C SER A 168 6.48 30.27 5.13
N THR A 169 6.24 28.99 4.88
CA THR A 169 5.56 28.50 3.68
C THR A 169 4.05 28.75 3.79
N ASP A 170 3.42 29.22 2.71
CA ASP A 170 1.96 29.32 2.64
C ASP A 170 1.33 27.97 2.27
N LEU A 171 0.64 27.36 3.24
CA LEU A 171 0.01 26.04 3.12
C LEU A 171 -1.53 26.12 3.08
N ARG A 172 -2.11 27.29 2.80
CA ARG A 172 -3.57 27.46 2.75
C ARG A 172 -4.19 26.52 1.71
N GLY A 173 -5.16 25.70 2.13
CA GLY A 173 -5.86 24.77 1.24
C GLY A 173 -5.02 23.60 0.72
N VAL A 174 -3.82 23.36 1.26
CA VAL A 174 -2.95 22.26 0.83
C VAL A 174 -3.60 20.91 1.14
N ASN A 175 -3.49 19.95 0.22
CA ASN A 175 -3.87 18.56 0.48
C ASN A 175 -2.64 17.75 0.90
N LEU A 176 -2.58 17.31 2.16
CA LEU A 176 -1.50 16.52 2.73
C LEU A 176 -1.90 15.08 3.08
N GLN A 177 -3.06 14.61 2.60
CA GLN A 177 -3.53 13.26 2.89
C GLN A 177 -2.47 12.23 2.50
N ASN A 178 -2.09 11.36 3.43
CA ASN A 178 -1.05 10.34 3.26
C ASN A 178 0.37 10.85 3.00
N ALA A 179 0.62 12.15 3.05
CA ALA A 179 1.98 12.68 3.02
C ALA A 179 2.75 12.19 4.25
N THR A 180 4.08 12.18 4.19
CA THR A 180 4.92 11.74 5.31
C THR A 180 5.91 12.82 5.72
N TYR A 181 6.14 12.96 7.01
CA TYR A 181 7.14 13.87 7.55
C TYR A 181 7.83 13.23 8.75
N ASN A 182 8.94 13.82 9.22
CA ASN A 182 9.69 13.33 10.37
C ASN A 182 10.02 14.47 11.33
N LEU A 183 10.68 14.15 12.45
CA LEU A 183 11.06 15.14 13.47
C LEU A 183 12.06 16.21 12.99
N ALA A 184 12.73 15.99 11.86
CA ALA A 184 13.61 16.99 11.24
C ALA A 184 12.84 17.96 10.32
N THR A 185 11.56 17.69 10.05
CA THR A 185 10.73 18.54 9.20
C THR A 185 10.33 19.79 9.98
N ARG A 186 10.59 20.97 9.41
CA ARG A 186 10.22 22.24 10.02
C ARG A 186 8.90 22.70 9.44
N SER A 187 7.83 22.75 10.24
CA SER A 187 6.53 23.27 9.81
C SER A 187 6.39 24.77 10.14
N PRO A 188 5.49 25.52 9.45
CA PRO A 188 5.07 26.85 9.92
C PRO A 188 4.50 26.78 11.35
N GLU A 189 4.75 27.81 12.16
CA GLU A 189 4.35 27.84 13.58
C GLU A 189 2.85 27.60 13.81
N SER A 190 1.99 28.02 12.88
CA SER A 190 0.54 27.92 12.97
C SER A 190 -0.06 26.71 12.24
N PHE A 191 0.77 25.82 11.67
CA PHE A 191 0.31 24.73 10.82
C PHE A 191 0.67 23.35 11.40
N ASP A 192 -0.35 22.55 11.68
CA ASP A 192 -0.21 21.18 12.20
C ASP A 192 -0.33 20.17 11.06
N LEU A 193 0.82 19.62 10.64
CA LEU A 193 0.91 18.64 9.55
C LEU A 193 0.10 17.36 9.84
N ALA A 194 0.06 16.90 11.10
CA ALA A 194 -0.69 15.70 11.48
C ALA A 194 -2.20 15.93 11.31
N LYS A 195 -2.70 17.09 11.75
CA LYS A 195 -4.12 17.46 11.56
C LYS A 195 -4.49 17.64 10.08
N ALA A 196 -3.53 17.97 9.24
CA ALA A 196 -3.71 18.05 7.78
C ALA A 196 -3.73 16.67 7.08
N GLY A 197 -3.50 15.57 7.81
CA GLY A 197 -3.54 14.20 7.29
C GLY A 197 -2.19 13.60 6.91
N ALA A 198 -1.07 14.25 7.27
CA ALA A 198 0.26 13.70 7.08
C ALA A 198 0.67 12.78 8.24
N PHE A 199 1.49 11.78 7.95
CA PHE A 199 2.01 10.83 8.93
C PHE A 199 3.39 11.24 9.42
N LEU A 200 3.54 11.40 10.74
CA LEU A 200 4.85 11.50 11.36
C LEU A 200 5.50 10.10 11.38
N ILE A 201 6.63 9.95 10.71
CA ILE A 201 7.36 8.69 10.59
C ILE A 201 8.87 8.94 10.67
N GLY A 202 9.64 7.91 10.99
CA GLY A 202 11.08 8.03 11.14
C GLY A 202 11.69 6.89 11.94
N PRO A 203 13.01 6.92 12.17
CA PRO A 203 13.70 5.88 12.92
C PRO A 203 13.24 5.86 14.39
N ASN A 204 13.19 4.66 14.97
CA ASN A 204 12.84 4.37 16.36
C ASN A 204 11.46 4.86 16.82
N MET A 205 10.57 5.18 15.88
CA MET A 205 9.23 5.65 16.21
C MET A 205 8.29 4.52 16.62
N LEU A 206 7.35 4.84 17.51
CA LEU A 206 6.26 3.94 17.91
C LEU A 206 5.09 4.07 16.93
N LEU A 207 5.07 3.19 15.93
CA LEU A 207 4.10 3.18 14.81
C LEU A 207 3.19 1.94 14.88
N ALA A 208 3.00 1.36 16.06
CA ALA A 208 2.20 0.15 16.21
C ALA A 208 0.74 0.43 15.80
N GLN A 209 0.14 -0.48 15.02
CA GLN A 209 -1.23 -0.39 14.51
C GLN A 209 -1.49 0.77 13.54
N ILE A 210 -0.45 1.48 13.07
CA ILE A 210 -0.64 2.55 12.08
C ILE A 210 -1.24 2.00 10.78
N ASN A 211 -2.12 2.77 10.15
CA ASN A 211 -2.65 2.46 8.83
C ASN A 211 -1.90 3.27 7.76
N LEU A 212 -1.01 2.60 7.03
CA LEU A 212 -0.20 3.16 5.95
C LEU A 212 -0.53 2.48 4.61
N ASN A 213 -1.77 1.99 4.46
CA ASN A 213 -2.26 1.34 3.25
C ASN A 213 -2.03 2.24 2.02
N GLY A 214 -1.30 1.73 1.03
CA GLY A 214 -1.04 2.42 -0.22
C GLY A 214 -0.16 3.68 -0.12
N VAL A 215 0.39 3.99 1.06
CA VAL A 215 1.32 5.12 1.24
C VAL A 215 2.63 4.84 0.51
N ASP A 216 3.26 5.88 -0.03
CA ASP A 216 4.62 5.78 -0.55
C ASP A 216 5.63 6.08 0.55
N LEU A 217 6.38 5.06 0.96
CA LEU A 217 7.45 5.12 1.96
C LEU A 217 8.82 4.81 1.34
N SER A 218 8.94 4.91 0.02
CA SER A 218 10.17 4.53 -0.66
C SER A 218 11.36 5.40 -0.22
N GLY A 219 12.49 4.75 0.06
CA GLY A 219 13.72 5.40 0.52
C GLY A 219 13.69 5.98 1.94
N ILE A 220 12.57 5.85 2.68
CA ILE A 220 12.45 6.42 4.02
C ILE A 220 13.25 5.60 5.05
N ASP A 221 13.80 6.30 6.05
CA ASP A 221 14.46 5.66 7.19
C ASP A 221 13.46 5.34 8.30
N LEU A 222 13.19 4.05 8.50
CA LEU A 222 12.34 3.48 9.54
C LEU A 222 13.12 2.49 10.44
N ARG A 223 14.45 2.65 10.54
CA ARG A 223 15.28 1.80 11.40
C ARG A 223 14.77 1.76 12.83
N GLY A 224 14.67 0.57 13.40
CA GLY A 224 14.22 0.37 14.77
C GLY A 224 12.77 0.78 15.04
N ALA A 225 12.00 1.16 14.01
CA ALA A 225 10.60 1.55 14.19
C ALA A 225 9.76 0.35 14.68
N ASP A 226 8.83 0.62 15.60
CA ASP A 226 7.85 -0.36 16.04
C ASP A 226 6.63 -0.31 15.13
N LEU A 227 6.56 -1.20 14.13
CA LEU A 227 5.47 -1.33 13.17
C LEU A 227 4.56 -2.53 13.50
N ARG A 228 4.53 -2.97 14.76
CA ARG A 228 3.71 -4.11 15.16
C ARG A 228 2.25 -3.88 14.81
N ARG A 229 1.63 -4.86 14.14
CA ARG A 229 0.23 -4.79 13.69
C ARG A 229 -0.08 -3.62 12.73
N ALA A 230 0.92 -2.98 12.14
CA ALA A 230 0.69 -1.95 11.14
C ALA A 230 0.03 -2.55 9.89
N ASN A 231 -0.84 -1.77 9.26
CA ASN A 231 -1.41 -2.08 7.95
C ASN A 231 -0.54 -1.41 6.88
N LEU A 232 0.32 -2.20 6.25
CA LEU A 232 1.23 -1.80 5.16
C LEU A 232 0.81 -2.43 3.83
N ARG A 233 -0.49 -2.68 3.65
CA ARG A 233 -1.05 -3.23 2.42
C ARG A 233 -0.80 -2.29 1.26
N LYS A 234 -0.32 -2.81 0.13
CA LYS A 234 -0.03 -2.04 -1.11
C LYS A 234 0.93 -0.85 -0.93
N THR A 235 1.59 -0.73 0.22
CA THR A 235 2.53 0.35 0.50
C THR A 235 3.77 0.19 -0.38
N ASN A 236 4.27 1.30 -0.92
CA ASN A 236 5.56 1.31 -1.61
C ASN A 236 6.67 1.44 -0.54
N LEU A 237 7.37 0.34 -0.27
CA LEU A 237 8.48 0.24 0.68
C LEU A 237 9.82 0.04 -0.06
N ARG A 238 9.92 0.46 -1.33
CA ARG A 238 11.15 0.28 -2.11
C ARG A 238 12.30 1.02 -1.47
N ASN A 239 13.47 0.38 -1.34
CA ASN A 239 14.67 0.99 -0.76
C ASN A 239 14.47 1.56 0.67
N VAL A 240 13.39 1.20 1.37
CA VAL A 240 13.16 1.65 2.74
C VAL A 240 14.21 1.04 3.66
N ASN A 241 14.65 1.80 4.65
CA ASN A 241 15.54 1.27 5.68
C ASN A 241 14.73 0.78 6.88
N LEU A 242 14.63 -0.53 7.06
CA LEU A 242 13.89 -1.19 8.13
C LEU A 242 14.82 -2.00 9.05
N VAL A 243 16.11 -1.66 9.11
CA VAL A 243 17.06 -2.38 9.97
C VAL A 243 16.58 -2.37 11.41
N ALA A 244 16.54 -3.55 12.04
CA ALA A 244 16.05 -3.78 13.40
C ALA A 244 14.60 -3.31 13.66
N ALA A 245 13.80 -3.02 12.63
CA ALA A 245 12.40 -2.66 12.79
C ALA A 245 11.55 -3.86 13.23
N ASN A 246 10.52 -3.60 14.04
CA ASN A 246 9.60 -4.63 14.49
C ASN A 246 8.36 -4.68 13.60
N LEU A 247 8.34 -5.61 12.66
CA LEU A 247 7.19 -5.87 11.77
C LEU A 247 6.33 -7.05 12.26
N SER A 248 6.32 -7.36 13.56
CA SER A 248 5.52 -8.50 14.04
C SER A 248 4.03 -8.25 13.79
N ARG A 249 3.34 -9.24 13.21
CA ARG A 249 1.90 -9.16 12.86
C ARG A 249 1.54 -8.04 11.87
N VAL A 250 2.51 -7.50 11.12
CA VAL A 250 2.23 -6.54 10.06
C VAL A 250 1.43 -7.20 8.93
N ASN A 251 0.58 -6.42 8.25
CA ASN A 251 -0.03 -6.82 7.00
C ASN A 251 0.73 -6.18 5.81
N LEU A 252 1.48 -6.99 5.06
CA LEU A 252 2.26 -6.57 3.88
C LEU A 252 1.62 -7.01 2.56
N THR A 253 0.33 -7.37 2.55
CA THR A 253 -0.30 -7.90 1.34
C THR A 253 -0.24 -6.89 0.19
N GLY A 254 0.39 -7.28 -0.91
CA GLY A 254 0.64 -6.45 -2.09
C GLY A 254 1.66 -5.31 -1.91
N ALA A 255 2.38 -5.24 -0.79
CA ALA A 255 3.42 -4.24 -0.58
C ALA A 255 4.64 -4.47 -1.48
N ASN A 256 5.40 -3.42 -1.76
CA ASN A 256 6.65 -3.51 -2.53
C ASN A 256 7.86 -3.20 -1.66
N LEU A 257 8.60 -4.21 -1.21
CA LEU A 257 9.82 -4.11 -0.41
C LEU A 257 11.11 -4.32 -1.24
N THR A 258 11.04 -4.14 -2.57
CA THR A 258 12.24 -4.33 -3.42
C THR A 258 13.35 -3.38 -3.00
N GLY A 259 14.55 -3.91 -2.72
CA GLY A 259 15.70 -3.10 -2.29
C GLY A 259 15.62 -2.61 -0.84
N ALA A 260 14.59 -2.97 -0.07
CA ALA A 260 14.50 -2.64 1.34
C ALA A 260 15.65 -3.27 2.14
N ASP A 261 16.20 -2.52 3.09
CA ASP A 261 17.16 -3.05 4.05
C ASP A 261 16.41 -3.66 5.24
N LEU A 262 16.38 -4.99 5.28
CA LEU A 262 15.61 -5.79 6.26
C LEU A 262 16.51 -6.50 7.28
N ARG A 263 17.79 -6.12 7.39
CA ARG A 263 18.70 -6.74 8.36
C ARG A 263 18.14 -6.59 9.77
N GLU A 264 18.12 -7.68 10.53
CA GLU A 264 17.61 -7.71 11.93
C GLU A 264 16.12 -7.35 12.09
N ALA A 265 15.38 -7.16 10.99
CA ALA A 265 13.96 -6.88 11.06
C ALA A 265 13.16 -8.11 11.54
N ILE A 266 12.16 -7.89 12.38
CA ILE A 266 11.38 -8.95 13.00
C ILE A 266 10.06 -9.13 12.23
N PHE A 267 9.85 -10.29 11.60
CA PHE A 267 8.65 -10.60 10.81
C PHE A 267 7.68 -11.58 11.48
N LYS A 268 7.82 -11.79 12.80
CA LYS A 268 7.04 -12.80 13.51
C LYS A 268 5.52 -12.59 13.31
N LYS A 269 4.86 -13.57 12.70
CA LYS A 269 3.43 -13.55 12.32
C LYS A 269 3.05 -12.44 11.33
N ALA A 270 4.00 -11.82 10.65
CA ALA A 270 3.70 -10.94 9.53
C ALA A 270 2.94 -11.74 8.46
N VAL A 271 2.05 -11.08 7.71
CA VAL A 271 1.34 -11.70 6.60
C VAL A 271 1.67 -11.02 5.30
N TYR A 272 1.82 -11.82 4.25
CA TYR A 272 2.11 -11.35 2.90
C TYR A 272 1.43 -12.26 1.87
N THR A 273 1.39 -11.82 0.62
CA THR A 273 0.73 -12.52 -0.49
C THR A 273 1.72 -12.75 -1.62
N LEU A 274 1.35 -13.53 -2.64
CA LEU A 274 2.20 -13.79 -3.81
C LEU A 274 2.56 -12.53 -4.61
N ASN A 275 1.77 -11.45 -4.48
CA ASN A 275 2.05 -10.16 -5.10
C ASN A 275 2.87 -9.21 -4.20
N THR A 276 3.20 -9.60 -2.97
CA THR A 276 4.13 -8.85 -2.12
C THR A 276 5.54 -9.03 -2.68
N GLN A 277 6.19 -7.92 -3.03
CA GLN A 277 7.51 -7.96 -3.66
C GLN A 277 8.60 -7.85 -2.60
N PHE A 278 9.52 -8.80 -2.58
CA PHE A 278 10.74 -8.75 -1.78
C PHE A 278 11.96 -8.81 -2.70
N SER A 279 13.15 -8.51 -2.16
CA SER A 279 14.42 -8.77 -2.86
C SER A 279 14.60 -10.28 -3.14
N LYS A 280 15.27 -10.62 -4.25
CA LYS A 280 15.32 -11.98 -4.84
C LYS A 280 15.62 -13.11 -3.85
N ASP A 281 16.48 -12.88 -2.87
CA ASP A 281 16.96 -13.91 -1.94
C ASP A 281 16.32 -13.83 -0.55
N PHE A 282 15.32 -12.97 -0.39
CA PHE A 282 14.63 -12.79 0.88
C PHE A 282 13.47 -13.76 1.01
N GLU A 283 13.50 -14.59 2.05
CA GLU A 283 12.45 -15.57 2.36
C GLU A 283 11.73 -15.18 3.66
N PRO A 284 10.56 -14.53 3.60
CA PRO A 284 9.85 -14.06 4.79
C PRO A 284 9.43 -15.20 5.73
N THR A 285 9.15 -16.38 5.17
CA THR A 285 8.74 -17.58 5.91
C THR A 285 9.82 -18.08 6.88
N LYS A 286 11.11 -17.95 6.52
CA LYS A 286 12.22 -18.27 7.42
C LYS A 286 12.28 -17.37 8.65
N LEU A 287 11.64 -16.20 8.59
CA LEU A 287 11.56 -15.21 9.67
C LEU A 287 10.23 -15.27 10.44
N GLY A 288 9.40 -16.28 10.16
CA GLY A 288 8.11 -16.48 10.83
C GLY A 288 6.97 -15.64 10.26
N ALA A 289 7.09 -15.12 9.04
CA ALA A 289 5.96 -14.58 8.29
C ALA A 289 5.15 -15.72 7.64
N TYR A 290 3.87 -15.46 7.39
CA TYR A 290 2.96 -16.40 6.75
C TYR A 290 2.54 -15.91 5.37
N LEU A 291 2.69 -16.78 4.37
CA LEU A 291 2.12 -16.58 3.06
C LEU A 291 0.61 -16.83 3.13
N ILE A 292 -0.16 -15.84 2.72
CA ILE A 292 -1.61 -15.89 2.58
C ILE A 292 -1.91 -16.01 1.08
N ALA A 293 -2.39 -17.18 0.67
CA ALA A 293 -2.68 -17.50 -0.72
C ALA A 293 -3.69 -18.67 -0.79
N PRO A 294 -4.33 -18.91 -1.94
CA PRO A 294 -5.10 -20.12 -2.18
C PRO A 294 -4.26 -21.39 -1.98
N ASP A 295 -4.92 -22.46 -1.56
CA ASP A 295 -4.37 -23.83 -1.43
C ASP A 295 -3.12 -23.95 -0.53
N VAL A 296 -2.78 -22.91 0.23
CA VAL A 296 -1.62 -22.90 1.12
C VAL A 296 -1.84 -23.77 2.35
N SER A 297 -0.77 -24.39 2.86
CA SER A 297 -0.80 -25.09 4.14
C SER A 297 -0.41 -24.15 5.28
N LEU A 298 -1.37 -23.88 6.16
CA LEU A 298 -1.26 -23.11 7.39
C LEU A 298 -1.72 -23.97 8.60
N VAL A 299 -1.40 -25.26 8.57
CA VAL A 299 -1.73 -26.20 9.65
C VAL A 299 -1.04 -25.78 10.94
N GLU A 300 -1.80 -25.75 12.05
CA GLU A 300 -1.29 -25.46 13.41
C GLU A 300 -0.60 -24.09 13.57
N VAL A 301 -0.71 -23.19 12.59
CA VAL A 301 -0.10 -21.85 12.69
C VAL A 301 -0.84 -21.00 13.71
N ASN A 302 -0.13 -20.04 14.29
CA ASN A 302 -0.74 -19.05 15.17
C ASN A 302 -0.82 -17.68 14.48
N LEU A 303 -2.02 -17.36 14.02
CA LEU A 303 -2.43 -16.13 13.36
C LEU A 303 -3.31 -15.25 14.28
N SER A 304 -3.36 -15.51 15.58
CA SER A 304 -4.22 -14.75 16.50
C SER A 304 -3.99 -13.24 16.42
N ASP A 305 -5.08 -12.47 16.43
CA ASP A 305 -5.10 -11.00 16.34
C ASP A 305 -4.42 -10.42 15.08
N VAL A 306 -4.35 -11.19 13.98
CA VAL A 306 -3.85 -10.72 12.68
C VAL A 306 -5.02 -10.17 11.84
N ASP A 307 -4.73 -9.14 11.03
CA ASP A 307 -5.66 -8.61 10.03
C ASP A 307 -5.48 -9.32 8.67
N LEU A 308 -6.52 -10.04 8.27
CA LEU A 308 -6.69 -10.78 7.03
C LEU A 308 -7.93 -10.29 6.25
N CYS A 309 -8.39 -9.04 6.46
CA CYS A 309 -9.55 -8.51 5.76
C CYS A 309 -9.39 -8.58 4.23
N GLY A 310 -10.34 -9.22 3.56
CA GLY A 310 -10.32 -9.44 2.11
C GLY A 310 -9.23 -10.38 1.61
N ALA A 311 -8.60 -11.16 2.50
CA ALA A 311 -7.61 -12.15 2.09
C ALA A 311 -8.26 -13.27 1.27
N ASN A 312 -7.48 -13.85 0.35
CA ASN A 312 -7.87 -15.04 -0.38
C ASN A 312 -7.11 -16.24 0.19
N LEU A 313 -7.85 -17.10 0.89
CA LEU A 313 -7.41 -18.33 1.49
C LEU A 313 -8.18 -19.53 0.93
N ARG A 314 -8.85 -19.40 -0.22
CA ARG A 314 -9.63 -20.46 -0.85
C ARG A 314 -8.84 -21.77 -0.93
N GLY A 315 -9.44 -22.87 -0.49
CA GLY A 315 -8.82 -24.20 -0.52
C GLY A 315 -7.64 -24.39 0.44
N ALA A 316 -7.24 -23.36 1.19
CA ALA A 316 -6.14 -23.47 2.15
C ALA A 316 -6.44 -24.49 3.25
N ASN A 317 -5.37 -25.08 3.78
CA ASN A 317 -5.44 -25.96 4.93
C ASN A 317 -5.03 -25.21 6.20
N LEU A 318 -6.02 -24.79 6.97
CA LEU A 318 -5.90 -24.08 8.25
C LEU A 318 -6.22 -24.99 9.45
N SER A 319 -6.23 -26.32 9.25
CA SER A 319 -6.61 -27.24 10.32
C SER A 319 -5.76 -27.03 11.58
N ARG A 320 -6.44 -26.95 12.73
CA ARG A 320 -5.85 -26.67 14.06
C ARG A 320 -5.11 -25.34 14.17
N ALA A 321 -5.26 -24.42 13.22
CA ALA A 321 -4.69 -23.09 13.34
C ALA A 321 -5.36 -22.31 14.49
N ASN A 322 -4.63 -21.35 15.04
CA ASN A 322 -5.18 -20.37 15.98
C ASN A 322 -5.46 -19.05 15.23
N LEU A 323 -6.74 -18.78 15.04
CA LEU A 323 -7.32 -17.58 14.45
C LEU A 323 -8.18 -16.80 15.47
N CYS A 324 -7.90 -16.94 16.77
CA CYS A 324 -8.64 -16.18 17.79
C CYS A 324 -8.49 -14.67 17.53
N ARG A 325 -9.63 -13.96 17.57
CA ARG A 325 -9.72 -12.49 17.41
C ARG A 325 -9.08 -11.95 16.13
N THR A 326 -8.98 -12.73 15.07
CA THR A 326 -8.52 -12.22 13.77
C THR A 326 -9.58 -11.38 13.09
N GLU A 327 -9.13 -10.36 12.36
CA GLU A 327 -9.98 -9.57 11.47
C GLU A 327 -10.01 -10.26 10.10
N MET A 328 -11.17 -10.79 9.69
CA MET A 328 -11.34 -11.59 8.48
C MET A 328 -12.61 -11.17 7.71
N ARG A 329 -12.99 -9.89 7.78
CA ARG A 329 -14.13 -9.35 7.02
C ARG A 329 -13.90 -9.53 5.52
N ASN A 330 -14.92 -9.99 4.80
CA ASN A 330 -14.86 -10.25 3.35
C ASN A 330 -13.76 -11.24 2.93
N VAL A 331 -13.30 -12.12 3.82
CA VAL A 331 -12.29 -13.14 3.46
C VAL A 331 -12.91 -14.21 2.55
N ASP A 332 -12.14 -14.70 1.57
CA ASP A 332 -12.49 -15.93 0.85
C ASP A 332 -11.82 -17.13 1.54
N LEU A 333 -12.64 -17.91 2.24
CA LEU A 333 -12.33 -19.18 2.88
C LEU A 333 -13.10 -20.33 2.20
N SER A 334 -13.59 -20.16 0.97
CA SER A 334 -14.32 -21.22 0.27
C SER A 334 -13.45 -22.47 0.12
N LYS A 335 -14.04 -23.65 0.33
CA LYS A 335 -13.37 -24.97 0.25
C LYS A 335 -12.20 -25.16 1.22
N THR A 336 -12.05 -24.30 2.22
CA THR A 336 -10.93 -24.41 3.17
C THR A 336 -11.12 -25.56 4.13
N ASN A 337 -10.00 -26.16 4.53
CA ASN A 337 -9.96 -27.09 5.66
C ASN A 337 -9.68 -26.30 6.94
N LEU A 338 -10.73 -26.06 7.74
CA LEU A 338 -10.72 -25.39 9.03
C LEU A 338 -11.01 -26.36 10.19
N ARG A 339 -10.76 -27.65 10.02
CA ARG A 339 -11.04 -28.65 11.07
C ARG A 339 -10.30 -28.35 12.35
N LYS A 340 -11.01 -28.37 13.47
CA LYS A 340 -10.46 -28.13 14.83
C LYS A 340 -9.72 -26.78 14.96
N THR A 341 -10.06 -25.80 14.14
CA THR A 341 -9.45 -24.46 14.20
C THR A 341 -10.01 -23.67 15.37
N GLU A 342 -9.19 -22.84 16.01
CA GLU A 342 -9.63 -21.90 17.04
C GLU A 342 -10.00 -20.56 16.38
N LEU A 343 -11.29 -20.23 16.36
CA LEU A 343 -11.88 -19.03 15.74
C LEU A 343 -12.60 -18.15 16.78
N GLU A 344 -12.35 -18.36 18.07
CA GLU A 344 -13.04 -17.64 19.14
C GLU A 344 -12.92 -16.12 18.94
N ALA A 345 -14.07 -15.45 18.94
CA ALA A 345 -14.22 -14.01 18.73
C ALA A 345 -13.59 -13.45 17.42
N ALA A 346 -13.36 -14.28 16.41
CA ALA A 346 -12.95 -13.83 15.08
C ALA A 346 -14.06 -13.03 14.37
N LYS A 347 -13.66 -12.14 13.47
CA LYS A 347 -14.56 -11.26 12.70
C LYS A 347 -14.64 -11.73 11.25
N LEU A 348 -15.69 -12.46 10.90
CA LEU A 348 -15.94 -13.10 9.60
C LEU A 348 -17.20 -12.53 8.90
N GLN A 349 -17.52 -11.26 9.14
CA GLN A 349 -18.66 -10.63 8.48
C GLN A 349 -18.45 -10.62 6.97
N ASP A 350 -19.51 -10.95 6.23
CA ASP A 350 -19.53 -11.01 4.77
C ASP A 350 -18.46 -11.97 4.18
N ALA A 351 -17.97 -12.93 4.96
CA ALA A 351 -16.98 -13.91 4.50
C ALA A 351 -17.61 -14.99 3.60
N ASP A 352 -16.84 -15.51 2.65
CA ASP A 352 -17.21 -16.70 1.87
C ASP A 352 -16.57 -17.94 2.52
N LEU A 353 -17.39 -18.82 3.08
CA LEU A 353 -16.99 -20.11 3.66
C LEU A 353 -17.66 -21.28 2.92
N LYS A 354 -18.14 -21.05 1.69
CA LYS A 354 -18.85 -22.08 0.92
C LYS A 354 -18.00 -23.34 0.77
N ASP A 355 -18.62 -24.50 0.99
CA ASP A 355 -17.99 -25.82 0.91
C ASP A 355 -16.77 -26.01 1.86
N ALA A 356 -16.59 -25.16 2.88
CA ALA A 356 -15.49 -25.30 3.86
C ALA A 356 -15.76 -26.40 4.90
N ASP A 357 -14.69 -26.98 5.46
CA ASP A 357 -14.77 -27.98 6.54
C ASP A 357 -14.34 -27.37 7.88
N LEU A 358 -15.32 -27.05 8.73
CA LEU A 358 -15.18 -26.53 10.09
C LEU A 358 -15.44 -27.61 11.15
N THR A 359 -15.33 -28.90 10.81
CA THR A 359 -15.58 -30.00 11.75
C THR A 359 -14.82 -29.80 13.05
N LYS A 360 -15.53 -29.78 14.19
CA LYS A 360 -15.00 -29.58 15.54
C LYS A 360 -14.22 -28.28 15.76
N ALA A 361 -14.39 -27.27 14.91
CA ALA A 361 -13.80 -25.95 15.13
C ALA A 361 -14.45 -25.24 16.32
N ASN A 362 -13.70 -24.35 16.97
CA ASN A 362 -14.21 -23.50 18.05
C ASN A 362 -14.51 -22.10 17.51
N LEU A 363 -15.78 -21.83 17.24
CA LEU A 363 -16.32 -20.56 16.72
C LEU A 363 -17.08 -19.77 17.81
N LYS A 364 -16.77 -19.98 19.09
CA LYS A 364 -17.43 -19.25 20.17
C LYS A 364 -17.30 -17.73 19.97
N LEU A 365 -18.39 -16.98 20.14
CA LEU A 365 -18.43 -15.52 19.98
C LEU A 365 -17.99 -15.01 18.59
N VAL A 366 -17.89 -15.88 17.57
CA VAL A 366 -17.54 -15.45 16.21
C VAL A 366 -18.63 -14.55 15.65
N ASP A 367 -18.23 -13.60 14.80
CA ASP A 367 -19.18 -12.82 14.01
C ASP A 367 -19.15 -13.28 12.55
N LEU A 368 -20.17 -14.03 12.16
CA LEU A 368 -20.43 -14.58 10.82
C LEU A 368 -21.63 -13.88 10.16
N SER A 369 -21.98 -12.66 10.59
CA SER A 369 -23.12 -11.95 9.99
C SER A 369 -22.97 -11.79 8.48
N ASN A 370 -24.04 -12.09 7.75
CA ASN A 370 -24.13 -12.13 6.28
C ASN A 370 -23.11 -13.03 5.57
N ALA A 371 -22.44 -13.95 6.28
CA ALA A 371 -21.48 -14.86 5.65
C ALA A 371 -22.19 -15.88 4.74
N ASP A 372 -21.51 -16.30 3.68
CA ASP A 372 -21.91 -17.42 2.84
C ASP A 372 -21.34 -18.72 3.42
N LEU A 373 -22.20 -19.55 3.99
CA LEU A 373 -21.88 -20.82 4.64
C LEU A 373 -22.54 -21.99 3.90
N ARG A 374 -22.86 -21.84 2.61
CA ARG A 374 -23.53 -22.90 1.85
C ARG A 374 -22.68 -24.16 1.80
N ASN A 375 -23.31 -25.31 2.02
CA ASN A 375 -22.68 -26.64 2.07
C ASN A 375 -21.49 -26.75 3.04
N VAL A 376 -21.39 -25.87 4.05
CA VAL A 376 -20.30 -25.92 5.02
C VAL A 376 -20.47 -27.14 5.93
N ASN A 377 -19.37 -27.77 6.33
CA ASN A 377 -19.40 -28.81 7.37
C ASN A 377 -19.04 -28.21 8.73
N LEU A 378 -20.04 -28.05 9.60
CA LEU A 378 -19.95 -27.60 10.98
C LEU A 378 -20.18 -28.74 11.99
N THR A 379 -20.02 -30.01 11.58
CA THR A 379 -20.19 -31.17 12.46
C THR A 379 -19.42 -30.98 13.77
N LYS A 380 -20.14 -31.03 14.89
CA LYS A 380 -19.59 -30.89 16.25
C LYS A 380 -18.80 -29.60 16.50
N ALA A 381 -19.01 -28.56 15.69
CA ALA A 381 -18.41 -27.26 15.91
C ALA A 381 -19.05 -26.55 17.12
N ASN A 382 -18.29 -25.69 17.79
CA ASN A 382 -18.77 -24.87 18.89
C ASN A 382 -19.09 -23.46 18.39
N LEU A 383 -20.37 -23.11 18.24
CA LEU A 383 -20.86 -21.79 17.85
C LEU A 383 -21.56 -21.06 19.02
N GLN A 384 -21.21 -21.38 20.27
CA GLN A 384 -21.83 -20.73 21.42
C GLN A 384 -21.72 -19.20 21.34
N SER A 385 -22.85 -18.52 21.48
CA SER A 385 -22.96 -17.05 21.41
C SER A 385 -22.42 -16.43 20.11
N ALA A 386 -22.34 -17.21 19.02
CA ALA A 386 -21.95 -16.70 17.70
C ALA A 386 -23.04 -15.80 17.11
N ASN A 387 -22.65 -14.79 16.33
CA ASN A 387 -23.56 -13.99 15.53
C ASN A 387 -23.58 -14.53 14.09
N LEU A 388 -24.71 -15.08 13.66
CA LEU A 388 -24.94 -15.56 12.29
C LEU A 388 -26.02 -14.76 11.58
N THR A 389 -26.41 -13.57 12.08
CA THR A 389 -27.51 -12.78 11.51
C THR A 389 -27.39 -12.65 9.99
N GLY A 390 -28.44 -13.00 9.26
CA GLY A 390 -28.49 -12.87 7.79
C GLY A 390 -27.56 -13.82 7.02
N ALA A 391 -26.89 -14.76 7.67
CA ALA A 391 -26.02 -15.72 6.99
C ALA A 391 -26.82 -16.73 6.14
N ASP A 392 -26.19 -17.22 5.08
CA ASP A 392 -26.74 -18.23 4.19
C ASP A 392 -26.11 -19.59 4.50
N LEU A 393 -26.87 -20.48 5.14
CA LEU A 393 -26.42 -21.79 5.61
C LEU A 393 -26.95 -22.94 4.75
N ARG A 394 -27.52 -22.67 3.58
CA ARG A 394 -28.21 -23.71 2.79
C ARG A 394 -27.34 -24.94 2.54
N GLY A 395 -27.88 -26.12 2.81
CA GLY A 395 -27.17 -27.39 2.64
C GLY A 395 -26.04 -27.67 3.64
N ALA A 396 -25.89 -26.86 4.69
CA ALA A 396 -24.86 -27.07 5.70
C ALA A 396 -25.13 -28.32 6.56
N ASP A 397 -24.05 -29.00 6.96
CA ASP A 397 -24.09 -30.07 7.95
C ASP A 397 -23.68 -29.52 9.32
N MET A 398 -24.62 -29.42 10.24
CA MET A 398 -24.40 -28.92 11.60
C MET A 398 -24.64 -30.03 12.65
N THR A 399 -24.47 -31.29 12.26
CA THR A 399 -24.72 -32.44 13.15
C THR A 399 -23.94 -32.32 14.47
N GLY A 400 -24.66 -32.28 15.58
CA GLY A 400 -24.09 -32.18 16.92
C GLY A 400 -23.37 -30.86 17.23
N ALA A 401 -23.62 -29.79 16.46
CA ALA A 401 -23.05 -28.47 16.73
C ALA A 401 -23.64 -27.83 18.00
N CYS A 402 -22.83 -27.05 18.72
CA CYS A 402 -23.27 -26.31 19.90
C CYS A 402 -23.61 -24.85 19.52
N LEU A 403 -24.88 -24.48 19.51
CA LEU A 403 -25.39 -23.16 19.11
C LEU A 403 -26.05 -22.41 20.27
N ASN A 404 -25.77 -22.82 21.52
CA ASN A 404 -26.30 -22.17 22.71
C ASN A 404 -26.12 -20.65 22.65
N GLN A 405 -27.20 -19.89 22.83
CA GLN A 405 -27.21 -18.42 22.79
C GLN A 405 -26.74 -17.79 21.48
N ALA A 406 -26.62 -18.54 20.38
CA ALA A 406 -26.26 -17.99 19.08
C ALA A 406 -27.40 -17.13 18.51
N ASN A 407 -27.04 -16.11 17.74
CA ASN A 407 -28.00 -15.29 17.02
C ASN A 407 -28.12 -15.76 15.57
N LEU A 408 -29.23 -16.45 15.24
CA LEU A 408 -29.56 -16.92 13.90
C LEU A 408 -30.70 -16.12 13.25
N SER A 409 -30.94 -14.88 13.67
CA SER A 409 -32.06 -14.12 13.10
C SER A 409 -31.88 -13.90 11.59
N ASN A 410 -32.95 -14.10 10.82
CA ASN A 410 -32.98 -13.98 9.36
C ASN A 410 -31.95 -14.87 8.64
N VAL A 411 -31.59 -16.02 9.23
CA VAL A 411 -30.74 -17.01 8.56
C VAL A 411 -31.56 -17.87 7.60
N ASP A 412 -30.95 -18.22 6.47
CA ASP A 412 -31.50 -19.23 5.55
C ASP A 412 -30.94 -20.62 5.92
N LEU A 413 -31.76 -21.46 6.56
CA LEU A 413 -31.38 -22.82 6.97
C LEU A 413 -31.92 -23.90 6.01
N ARG A 414 -32.35 -23.57 4.79
CA ARG A 414 -32.94 -24.61 3.93
C ARG A 414 -31.99 -25.75 3.65
N ASP A 415 -32.50 -26.98 3.73
CA ASP A 415 -31.74 -28.22 3.51
C ASP A 415 -30.57 -28.43 4.51
N VAL A 416 -30.62 -27.83 5.71
CA VAL A 416 -29.60 -28.00 6.76
C VAL A 416 -29.86 -29.25 7.61
N ASP A 417 -28.79 -29.96 7.98
CA ASP A 417 -28.84 -31.01 9.01
C ASP A 417 -28.47 -30.44 10.39
N LEU A 418 -29.45 -30.29 11.27
CA LEU A 418 -29.26 -29.88 12.67
C LEU A 418 -29.28 -31.08 13.63
N SER A 419 -29.20 -32.33 13.15
CA SER A 419 -29.34 -33.51 13.99
C SER A 419 -28.45 -33.44 15.23
N ARG A 420 -29.06 -33.57 16.41
CA ARG A 420 -28.39 -33.51 17.72
C ARG A 420 -27.70 -32.18 18.06
N ALA A 421 -28.00 -31.11 17.35
CA ALA A 421 -27.50 -29.78 17.67
C ALA A 421 -28.16 -29.23 18.95
N ASP A 422 -27.48 -28.29 19.62
CA ASP A 422 -27.95 -27.65 20.85
C ASP A 422 -28.25 -26.17 20.60
N LEU A 423 -29.53 -25.81 20.57
CA LEU A 423 -30.07 -24.48 20.24
C LEU A 423 -30.60 -23.72 21.47
N ARG A 424 -30.32 -24.14 22.71
CA ARG A 424 -30.83 -23.46 23.90
C ARG A 424 -30.46 -21.98 23.94
N GLY A 425 -31.45 -21.11 24.14
CA GLY A 425 -31.30 -19.65 24.12
C GLY A 425 -30.95 -19.05 22.75
N ALA A 426 -30.97 -19.81 21.66
CA ALA A 426 -30.67 -19.27 20.33
C ALA A 426 -31.81 -18.35 19.83
N ASN A 427 -31.45 -17.23 19.19
CA ASN A 427 -32.42 -16.34 18.56
C ASN A 427 -32.71 -16.82 17.13
N LEU A 428 -33.93 -17.32 16.89
CA LEU A 428 -34.36 -17.89 15.61
C LEU A 428 -35.32 -16.98 14.82
N LYS A 429 -35.48 -15.71 15.21
CA LYS A 429 -36.46 -14.80 14.58
C LYS A 429 -36.21 -14.64 13.07
N GLY A 430 -37.22 -14.96 12.25
CA GLY A 430 -37.15 -14.77 10.79
C GLY A 430 -36.31 -15.81 10.05
N THR A 431 -35.95 -16.91 10.70
CA THR A 431 -35.18 -18.02 10.10
C THR A 431 -36.08 -18.87 9.21
N ASP A 432 -35.58 -19.29 8.05
CA ASP A 432 -36.27 -20.24 7.17
C ASP A 432 -35.86 -21.68 7.49
N PHE A 433 -36.78 -22.47 8.05
CA PHE A 433 -36.59 -23.88 8.45
C PHE A 433 -37.05 -24.90 7.41
N SER A 434 -37.35 -24.48 6.18
CA SER A 434 -37.87 -25.41 5.17
C SER A 434 -36.86 -26.53 4.89
N HIS A 435 -37.28 -27.79 5.03
CA HIS A 435 -36.46 -28.99 4.79
C HIS A 435 -35.26 -29.18 5.73
N VAL A 436 -35.33 -28.69 6.97
CA VAL A 436 -34.30 -28.91 7.99
C VAL A 436 -34.49 -30.25 8.71
N ASP A 437 -33.40 -31.02 8.92
CA ASP A 437 -33.42 -32.18 9.81
C ASP A 437 -33.16 -31.73 11.27
N CYS A 438 -34.19 -31.82 12.10
CA CYS A 438 -34.13 -31.46 13.52
C CYS A 438 -34.03 -32.68 14.46
N THR A 439 -33.62 -33.85 13.97
CA THR A 439 -33.61 -35.09 14.75
C THR A 439 -32.74 -34.98 16.00
N GLY A 440 -33.37 -35.04 17.18
CA GLY A 440 -32.68 -34.98 18.47
C GLY A 440 -32.08 -33.62 18.83
N VAL A 441 -32.53 -32.54 18.19
CA VAL A 441 -32.16 -31.17 18.55
C VAL A 441 -32.59 -30.85 19.99
N ILE A 442 -31.72 -30.14 20.71
CA ILE A 442 -31.95 -29.69 22.08
C ILE A 442 -32.37 -28.21 22.05
N VAL A 443 -33.48 -27.89 22.72
CA VAL A 443 -34.08 -26.54 22.81
C VAL A 443 -34.49 -26.25 24.26
N ASP A 444 -34.81 -25.00 24.57
CA ASP A 444 -35.31 -24.62 25.91
C ASP A 444 -36.69 -25.25 26.17
N GLU A 445 -37.02 -25.47 27.45
CA GLU A 445 -38.34 -26.01 27.84
C GLU A 445 -39.47 -25.12 27.29
N GLY A 446 -40.27 -25.67 26.37
CA GLY A 446 -41.39 -24.98 25.72
C GLY A 446 -41.11 -24.42 24.31
N GLY A 447 -39.86 -24.47 23.82
CA GLY A 447 -39.50 -24.05 22.47
C GLY A 447 -39.78 -25.14 21.44
N ALA A 448 -40.98 -25.19 20.86
CA ALA A 448 -41.19 -25.98 19.66
C ALA A 448 -40.49 -25.31 18.47
N LEU A 449 -39.64 -26.04 17.76
CA LEU A 449 -39.19 -25.67 16.41
C LEU A 449 -40.40 -25.88 15.50
N ALA A 450 -41.16 -24.80 15.25
CA ALA A 450 -42.41 -24.84 14.48
C ALA A 450 -42.14 -24.90 12.97
#